data_AF-A0A1E7IV71-F1
#
_entry.id   AF-A0A1E7IV71-F1
#
_cell.length_a   1.000
_cell.length_b   1.000
_cell.length_c   1.000
_cell.angle_alpha   90.00
_cell.angle_beta   90.00
_cell.angle_gamma   90.00
#
_symmetry.space_group_name_H-M   'P 1'
#
loop_
_entity.id
_entity.type
_entity.pdbx_description
1 polymer ?
#
loop_
_entity_poly.entity_id
_entity_poly.type
_entity_poly.pdbx_seq_one_letter_code
_entity_poly.pdbx_strand_id
1 'polypeptide(L)'
;MLGFLNKMRKVGNKGFTLVELMIVVAIIGILAAIAIPQFAAYQTRARNTSSAGDLHNWLSATESLMSDISCYGVSVNAATLVGAPGGSVAGATLTGPRPPATAAVAGAMVSGTHAITGAISGFPAGVGNGSRINVSTEAAANASYVIVAEHERGNTAYAVDSDVPNSMFFVKNDTWSAATAALQCTLPGITAGVDDLTGTGGGGAPTVNWTIK
;
A
#
# COMPACT_ATOMS: atom_id res chain seq x y z
N MET A 1 73.78 -25.31 -26.33
CA MET A 1 72.40 -25.73 -26.04
C MET A 1 71.59 -24.56 -25.46
N LEU A 2 71.43 -23.45 -26.20
CA LEU A 2 70.75 -22.23 -25.69
C LEU A 2 69.97 -21.46 -26.77
N GLY A 3 69.62 -22.11 -27.89
CA GLY A 3 68.99 -21.46 -29.04
C GLY A 3 67.47 -21.66 -29.19
N PHE A 4 66.81 -22.39 -28.28
CA PHE A 4 65.45 -22.90 -28.56
C PHE A 4 64.33 -22.37 -27.64
N LEU A 5 64.62 -21.45 -26.71
CA LEU A 5 63.69 -21.07 -25.64
C LEU A 5 63.31 -19.58 -25.62
N ASN A 6 63.13 -18.94 -26.79
CA ASN A 6 62.55 -17.58 -26.81
C ASN A 6 61.43 -17.37 -27.84
N LYS A 7 60.66 -18.42 -28.14
CA LYS A 7 59.38 -18.31 -28.84
C LYS A 7 58.21 -18.45 -27.88
N MET A 8 58.31 -17.86 -26.69
CA MET A 8 57.13 -17.63 -25.84
C MET A 8 56.32 -16.48 -26.42
N ARG A 9 55.39 -16.87 -27.30
CA ARG A 9 54.14 -16.22 -27.66
C ARG A 9 53.91 -14.87 -26.94
N LYS A 10 54.27 -13.76 -27.60
CA LYS A 10 53.64 -12.46 -27.34
C LYS A 10 52.15 -12.62 -27.68
N VAL A 11 51.35 -13.02 -26.70
CA VAL A 11 49.91 -12.74 -26.72
C VAL A 11 49.85 -11.22 -26.60
N GLY A 12 49.62 -10.53 -27.71
CA GLY A 12 49.55 -9.08 -27.73
C GLY A 12 48.48 -8.63 -26.74
N ASN A 13 48.90 -7.96 -25.67
CA ASN A 13 48.01 -7.19 -24.82
C ASN A 13 47.49 -6.00 -25.65
N LYS A 14 46.45 -6.27 -26.45
CA LYS A 14 45.65 -5.23 -27.09
C LYS A 14 44.90 -4.52 -25.96
N GLY A 15 45.37 -3.32 -25.59
CA GLY A 15 44.64 -2.45 -24.67
C GLY A 15 43.34 -1.97 -25.30
N PHE A 16 42.33 -1.73 -24.47
CA PHE A 16 41.06 -1.12 -24.88
C PHE A 16 41.33 0.28 -25.43
N THR A 17 40.77 0.63 -26.59
CA THR A 17 40.93 1.98 -27.13
C THR A 17 39.99 2.96 -26.42
N LEU A 18 40.43 4.22 -26.27
CA LEU A 18 39.56 5.27 -25.72
C LEU A 18 38.28 5.45 -26.54
N VAL A 19 38.38 5.26 -27.86
CA VAL A 19 37.24 5.36 -28.78
C VAL A 19 36.22 4.25 -28.54
N GLU A 20 36.67 3.00 -28.33
CA GLU A 20 35.77 1.90 -27.96
C GLU A 20 35.02 2.21 -26.65
N LEU A 21 35.70 2.77 -25.66
CA LEU A 21 35.06 3.11 -24.38
C LEU A 21 34.06 4.26 -24.54
N MET A 22 34.39 5.28 -25.34
CA MET A 22 33.49 6.41 -25.62
C MET A 22 32.18 5.96 -26.30
N ILE A 23 32.27 5.08 -27.29
CA ILE A 23 31.07 4.56 -27.98
C ILE A 23 30.22 3.73 -27.02
N VAL A 24 30.83 2.91 -26.17
CA VAL A 24 30.11 2.10 -25.18
C VAL A 24 29.34 2.99 -24.21
N VAL A 25 29.98 4.03 -23.66
CA VAL A 25 29.30 4.96 -22.73
C VAL A 25 28.19 5.74 -23.45
N ALA A 26 28.38 6.12 -24.72
CA ALA A 26 27.35 6.77 -25.51
C ALA A 26 26.11 5.88 -25.71
N ILE A 27 26.30 4.60 -26.04
CA ILE A 27 25.20 3.64 -26.20
C ILE A 27 24.49 3.40 -24.87
N ILE A 28 25.24 3.18 -23.77
CA ILE A 28 24.66 3.01 -22.42
C ILE A 28 23.88 4.27 -22.02
N GLY A 29 24.38 5.47 -22.35
CA GLY A 29 23.69 6.73 -22.09
C GLY A 29 22.32 6.82 -22.78
N ILE A 30 22.24 6.43 -24.05
CA ILE A 30 20.98 6.41 -24.81
C ILE A 30 19.99 5.39 -24.19
N LEU A 31 20.47 4.19 -23.88
CA LEU A 31 19.62 3.16 -23.26
C LEU A 31 19.12 3.57 -21.88
N ALA A 32 19.98 4.16 -21.05
CA ALA A 32 19.64 4.62 -19.72
C ALA A 32 18.59 5.74 -19.74
N ALA A 33 18.69 6.68 -20.70
CA ALA A 33 17.73 7.78 -20.83
C ALA A 33 16.28 7.30 -21.04
N ILE A 34 16.08 6.17 -21.74
CA ILE A 34 14.76 5.57 -21.96
C ILE A 34 14.38 4.65 -20.79
N ALA A 35 15.32 3.83 -20.32
CA ALA A 35 15.04 2.79 -19.34
C ALA A 35 14.73 3.33 -17.94
N ILE A 36 15.43 4.38 -17.49
CA ILE A 36 15.27 4.95 -16.13
C ILE A 36 13.83 5.45 -15.87
N PRO A 37 13.23 6.32 -16.70
CA PRO A 37 11.87 6.80 -16.43
C PRO A 37 10.83 5.68 -16.52
N GLN A 38 10.99 4.73 -17.44
CA GLN A 38 10.10 3.57 -17.57
C GLN A 38 10.16 2.67 -16.33
N PHE A 39 11.37 2.40 -15.83
CA PHE A 39 11.57 1.59 -14.64
C PHE A 39 11.00 2.26 -13.39
N ALA A 40 11.15 3.58 -13.26
CA ALA A 40 10.54 4.35 -12.17
C ALA A 40 9.00 4.22 -12.18
N ALA A 41 8.37 4.39 -13.35
CA ALA A 41 6.93 4.22 -13.49
C ALA A 41 6.46 2.78 -13.18
N TYR A 42 7.23 1.77 -13.58
CA TYR A 42 6.95 0.38 -13.26
C TYR A 42 6.99 0.12 -11.75
N GLN A 43 8.01 0.64 -11.05
CA GLN A 43 8.08 0.53 -9.58
C GLN A 43 6.88 1.18 -8.90
N THR A 44 6.48 2.38 -9.33
CA THR A 44 5.30 3.06 -8.75
C THR A 44 4.03 2.25 -8.95
N ARG A 45 3.82 1.67 -10.15
CA ARG A 45 2.67 0.79 -10.41
C ARG A 45 2.70 -0.46 -9.54
N ALA A 46 3.85 -1.13 -9.42
CA ALA A 46 3.99 -2.31 -8.57
C ALA A 46 3.65 -2.01 -7.10
N ARG A 47 4.09 -0.85 -6.60
CA ARG A 47 3.77 -0.37 -5.25
C ARG A 47 2.28 -0.09 -5.06
N ASN A 48 1.64 0.59 -6.00
CA ASN A 48 0.19 0.82 -5.97
C ASN A 48 -0.59 -0.51 -6.00
N THR A 49 -0.14 -1.48 -6.81
CA THR A 49 -0.75 -2.82 -6.82
C THR A 49 -0.57 -3.54 -5.49
N SER A 50 0.58 -3.38 -4.82
CA SER A 50 0.79 -3.94 -3.48
C SER A 50 -0.20 -3.36 -2.46
N SER A 51 -0.42 -2.04 -2.44
CA SER A 51 -1.38 -1.43 -1.52
C SER A 51 -2.83 -1.83 -1.83
N ALA A 52 -3.18 -2.00 -3.10
CA ALA A 52 -4.50 -2.55 -3.48
C ALA A 52 -4.67 -4.02 -3.03
N GLY A 53 -3.59 -4.82 -3.07
CA GLY A 53 -3.60 -6.18 -2.53
C GLY A 53 -3.84 -6.20 -1.02
N ASP A 54 -3.16 -5.31 -0.28
CA ASP A 54 -3.41 -5.14 1.15
C ASP A 54 -4.86 -4.71 1.42
N LEU A 55 -5.42 -3.79 0.63
CA LEU A 55 -6.82 -3.37 0.76
C LEU A 55 -7.77 -4.58 0.72
N HIS A 56 -7.60 -5.48 -0.25
CA HIS A 56 -8.45 -6.68 -0.35
C HIS A 56 -8.27 -7.65 0.83
N ASN A 57 -7.06 -7.76 1.38
CA ASN A 57 -6.83 -8.55 2.59
C ASN A 57 -7.59 -7.97 3.79
N TRP A 58 -7.57 -6.64 3.93
CA TRP A 58 -8.30 -5.94 5.00
C TRP A 58 -9.81 -5.95 4.81
N LEU A 59 -10.28 -5.89 3.57
CA LEU A 59 -11.68 -6.10 3.23
C LEU A 59 -12.17 -7.47 3.72
N SER A 60 -11.45 -8.55 3.41
CA SER A 60 -11.80 -9.90 3.88
C SER A 60 -11.85 -10.00 5.41
N ALA A 61 -10.94 -9.33 6.12
CA ALA A 61 -10.93 -9.33 7.58
C ALA A 61 -12.13 -8.55 8.16
N THR A 62 -12.52 -7.43 7.51
CA THR A 62 -13.64 -6.59 7.91
C THR A 62 -14.98 -7.32 7.70
N GLU A 63 -15.14 -8.04 6.60
CA GLU A 63 -16.32 -8.90 6.36
C GLU A 63 -16.40 -10.07 7.35
N SER A 64 -15.25 -10.64 7.75
CA SER A 64 -15.22 -11.69 8.77
C SER A 64 -15.67 -11.18 10.14
N LEU A 65 -15.31 -9.93 10.49
CA LEU A 65 -15.77 -9.26 11.70
C LEU A 65 -17.29 -9.08 11.71
N MET A 66 -17.86 -8.64 10.59
CA MET A 66 -19.30 -8.51 10.43
C MET A 66 -20.02 -9.85 10.62
N SER A 67 -19.48 -10.93 10.06
CA SER A 67 -20.05 -12.27 10.26
C SER A 67 -20.00 -12.76 11.71
N ASP A 68 -19.05 -12.29 12.52
CA ASP A 68 -18.83 -12.76 13.89
C ASP A 68 -19.68 -12.00 14.91
N ILE A 69 -19.60 -10.66 14.88
CA ILE A 69 -20.27 -9.80 15.88
C ILE A 69 -21.37 -8.93 15.31
N SER A 70 -21.76 -9.10 14.03
CA SER A 70 -22.81 -8.32 13.36
C SER A 70 -22.54 -6.81 13.31
N CYS A 71 -21.27 -6.40 13.33
CA CYS A 71 -20.88 -5.03 13.06
C CYS A 71 -19.46 -4.99 12.45
N TYR A 72 -19.13 -3.88 11.81
CA TYR A 72 -17.79 -3.57 11.37
C TYR A 72 -16.94 -2.98 12.49
N GLY A 73 -15.71 -2.61 12.14
CA GLY A 73 -14.74 -2.13 13.10
C GLY A 73 -13.73 -1.22 12.46
N VAL A 74 -12.66 -0.97 13.21
CA VAL A 74 -11.62 -0.02 12.87
C VAL A 74 -10.26 -0.70 12.81
N SER A 75 -9.33 -0.12 12.06
CA SER A 75 -7.95 -0.59 12.05
C SER A 75 -7.29 -0.29 13.39
N VAL A 76 -6.74 -1.33 14.02
CA VAL A 76 -6.09 -1.25 15.32
C VAL A 76 -4.63 -1.65 15.18
N ASN A 77 -3.77 -0.88 15.85
CA ASN A 77 -2.37 -1.20 16.01
C ASN A 77 -2.09 -1.71 17.42
N ALA A 78 -1.17 -2.67 17.51
CA ALA A 78 -0.48 -3.03 18.75
C ALA A 78 -1.37 -3.66 19.84
N ALA A 79 -2.34 -4.49 19.44
CA ALA A 79 -3.09 -5.37 20.34
C ALA A 79 -2.88 -6.84 19.99
N THR A 80 -3.05 -7.74 20.97
CA THR A 80 -3.13 -9.19 20.72
C THR A 80 -4.56 -9.55 20.35
N LEU A 81 -4.75 -10.64 19.60
CA LEU A 81 -6.08 -11.04 19.13
C LEU A 81 -7.03 -11.42 20.29
N VAL A 82 -6.49 -12.01 21.36
CA VAL A 82 -7.26 -12.33 22.57
C VAL A 82 -7.64 -11.08 23.35
N GLY A 83 -6.82 -10.02 23.27
CA GLY A 83 -7.08 -8.72 23.86
C GLY A 83 -7.53 -7.68 22.84
N ALA A 84 -8.31 -8.09 21.83
CA ALA A 84 -8.84 -7.17 20.83
C ALA A 84 -9.60 -6.03 21.54
N PRO A 85 -9.25 -4.75 21.32
CA PRO A 85 -9.79 -3.66 22.10
C PRO A 85 -11.18 -3.21 21.65
N GLY A 86 -11.67 -3.72 20.51
CA GLY A 86 -12.84 -3.19 19.84
C GLY A 86 -12.57 -1.85 19.17
N GLY A 87 -13.63 -1.09 18.93
CA GLY A 87 -13.53 0.25 18.38
C GLY A 87 -14.73 0.66 17.51
N SER A 88 -14.80 1.95 17.23
CA SER A 88 -15.80 2.60 16.38
C SER A 88 -15.23 3.91 15.82
N VAL A 89 -15.91 4.48 14.82
CA VAL A 89 -15.52 5.75 14.19
C VAL A 89 -14.19 5.63 13.42
N ALA A 90 -13.11 6.22 13.94
CA ALA A 90 -11.87 6.39 13.23
C ALA A 90 -10.85 5.32 13.61
N GLY A 91 -10.35 4.60 12.61
CA GLY A 91 -9.23 3.68 12.80
C GLY A 91 -7.88 4.37 12.86
N ALA A 92 -6.92 3.63 13.40
CA ALA A 92 -5.52 4.03 13.35
C ALA A 92 -4.99 3.85 11.93
N THR A 93 -4.31 4.85 11.40
CA THR A 93 -3.54 4.69 10.16
C THR A 93 -2.33 3.81 10.44
N LEU A 94 -2.26 2.67 9.75
CA LEU A 94 -1.22 1.67 9.90
C LEU A 94 -0.22 1.79 8.75
N THR A 95 1.03 2.14 9.05
CA THR A 95 2.14 2.03 8.10
C THR A 95 2.84 0.71 8.30
N GLY A 96 3.01 -0.06 7.21
CA GLY A 96 3.74 -1.31 7.22
C GLY A 96 5.27 -1.14 7.14
N PRO A 97 6.03 -2.22 7.36
CA PRO A 97 5.54 -3.58 7.53
C PRO A 97 4.96 -3.79 8.93
N ARG A 98 3.75 -4.36 9.01
CA ARG A 98 3.14 -4.76 10.27
C ARG A 98 2.62 -6.19 10.15
N PRO A 99 3.10 -7.12 10.98
CA PRO A 99 2.57 -8.47 10.98
C PRO A 99 1.12 -8.47 11.50
N PRO A 100 0.29 -9.43 11.03
CA PRO A 100 -1.02 -9.65 11.61
C PRO A 100 -0.90 -9.99 13.11
N ALA A 101 -1.86 -9.54 13.91
CA ALA A 101 -1.93 -9.92 15.31
C ALA A 101 -2.13 -11.43 15.47
N THR A 102 -1.60 -11.99 16.54
CA THR A 102 -1.88 -13.38 16.94
C THR A 102 -2.47 -13.39 18.35
N ALA A 103 -2.85 -14.57 18.83
CA ALA A 103 -3.37 -14.71 20.18
C ALA A 103 -2.43 -14.17 21.27
N ALA A 104 -1.10 -14.25 21.06
CA ALA A 104 -0.10 -13.86 22.05
C ALA A 104 0.82 -12.71 21.63
N VAL A 105 0.88 -12.38 20.34
CA VAL A 105 1.76 -11.33 19.79
C VAL A 105 0.94 -10.19 19.25
N ALA A 106 1.25 -8.99 19.73
CA ALA A 106 0.60 -7.78 19.28
C ALA A 106 0.90 -7.52 17.79
N GLY A 107 -0.11 -7.12 17.03
CA GLY A 107 0.03 -6.85 15.60
C GLY A 107 -1.08 -6.00 15.05
N ALA A 108 -1.20 -5.99 13.74
CA ALA A 108 -2.27 -5.31 13.02
C ALA A 108 -3.53 -6.19 12.93
N MET A 109 -4.68 -5.58 13.12
CA MET A 109 -5.99 -6.23 13.04
C MET A 109 -7.06 -5.19 12.70
N VAL A 110 -8.22 -5.67 12.24
CA VAL A 110 -9.47 -4.92 12.35
C VAL A 110 -10.18 -5.37 13.62
N SER A 111 -10.74 -4.45 14.40
CA SER A 111 -11.50 -4.78 15.61
C SER A 111 -12.68 -3.84 15.79
N GLY A 112 -13.81 -4.37 16.27
CA GLY A 112 -15.05 -3.62 16.43
C GLY A 112 -15.73 -3.90 17.75
N THR A 113 -16.58 -2.98 18.17
CA THR A 113 -17.48 -3.12 19.32
C THR A 113 -18.91 -2.98 18.84
N HIS A 114 -19.73 -4.01 19.02
CA HIS A 114 -21.13 -3.93 18.63
C HIS A 114 -21.89 -2.98 19.57
N ALA A 115 -22.52 -1.94 19.01
CA ALA A 115 -23.05 -0.81 19.79
C ALA A 115 -24.12 -1.18 20.83
N ILE A 116 -24.92 -2.22 20.56
CA ILE A 116 -26.02 -2.64 21.47
C ILE A 116 -25.56 -3.74 22.45
N THR A 117 -25.00 -4.84 21.95
CA THR A 117 -24.60 -6.00 22.77
C THR A 117 -23.29 -5.80 23.53
N GLY A 118 -22.46 -4.84 23.12
CA GLY A 118 -21.11 -4.64 23.66
C GLY A 118 -20.13 -5.76 23.29
N ALA A 119 -20.50 -6.65 22.36
CA ALA A 119 -19.61 -7.71 21.89
C ALA A 119 -18.37 -7.10 21.22
N ILE A 120 -17.20 -7.66 21.51
CA ILE A 120 -15.92 -7.23 20.94
C ILE A 120 -15.29 -8.44 20.24
N SER A 121 -14.81 -8.20 19.02
CA SER A 121 -14.02 -9.17 18.27
C SER A 121 -12.97 -8.46 17.43
N GLY A 122 -12.01 -9.23 16.93
CA GLY A 122 -10.94 -8.75 16.07
C GLY A 122 -10.49 -9.82 15.10
N PHE A 123 -10.16 -9.40 13.89
CA PHE A 123 -9.64 -10.26 12.84
C PHE A 123 -8.26 -9.78 12.41
N PRO A 124 -7.27 -10.69 12.35
CA PRO A 124 -5.89 -10.30 12.10
C PRO A 124 -5.69 -9.96 10.62
N ALA A 125 -5.03 -8.84 10.35
CA ALA A 125 -4.70 -8.39 8.99
C ALA A 125 -3.35 -7.69 8.99
N GLY A 126 -2.39 -8.21 8.22
CA GLY A 126 -1.07 -7.60 8.08
C GLY A 126 -1.07 -6.40 7.14
N VAL A 127 -0.04 -5.56 7.25
CA VAL A 127 0.21 -4.44 6.32
C VAL A 127 1.57 -4.64 5.67
N GLY A 128 1.59 -4.64 4.34
CA GLY A 128 2.80 -4.80 3.54
C GLY A 128 3.79 -3.65 3.74
N ASN A 129 5.07 -3.90 3.46
CA ASN A 129 6.12 -2.89 3.60
C ASN A 129 5.81 -1.64 2.75
N GLY A 130 5.84 -0.46 3.37
CA GLY A 130 5.52 0.83 2.71
C GLY A 130 4.05 1.06 2.39
N SER A 131 3.18 0.06 2.59
CA SER A 131 1.75 0.21 2.49
C SER A 131 1.20 0.94 3.71
N ARG A 132 0.16 1.73 3.51
CA ARG A 132 -0.57 2.46 4.54
C ARG A 132 -2.02 2.11 4.42
N ILE A 133 -2.63 1.67 5.52
CA ILE A 133 -4.05 1.35 5.56
C ILE A 133 -4.76 2.07 6.69
N ASN A 134 -6.00 2.44 6.45
CA ASN A 134 -6.95 2.83 7.47
C ASN A 134 -8.28 2.12 7.20
N VAL A 135 -8.87 1.57 8.25
CA VAL A 135 -10.25 1.10 8.25
C VAL A 135 -10.99 1.93 9.27
N SER A 136 -12.02 2.63 8.83
CA SER A 136 -12.89 3.41 9.68
C SER A 136 -14.33 2.96 9.46
N THR A 137 -15.17 3.18 10.46
CA THR A 137 -16.59 2.83 10.48
C THR A 137 -17.38 4.05 10.92
N GLU A 138 -18.70 4.05 10.78
CA GLU A 138 -19.51 5.18 11.21
C GLU A 138 -19.74 5.18 12.73
N ALA A 139 -20.19 6.31 13.28
CA ALA A 139 -20.24 6.52 14.72
C ALA A 139 -21.41 5.86 15.46
N ALA A 140 -22.45 5.44 14.75
CA ALA A 140 -23.72 5.06 15.36
C ALA A 140 -23.80 3.56 15.70
N ALA A 141 -23.53 2.68 14.74
CA ALA A 141 -23.78 1.25 14.88
C ALA A 141 -22.65 0.36 14.35
N ASN A 142 -21.58 0.96 13.83
CA ASN A 142 -20.59 0.30 12.99
C ASN A 142 -21.22 -0.55 11.86
N ALA A 143 -22.27 -0.05 11.21
CA ALA A 143 -23.04 -0.65 10.13
C ALA A 143 -22.46 -0.42 8.73
N SER A 144 -21.53 0.54 8.57
CA SER A 144 -20.83 0.84 7.33
C SER A 144 -19.33 1.02 7.58
N TYR A 145 -18.51 0.88 6.54
CA TYR A 145 -17.08 1.10 6.62
C TYR A 145 -16.54 1.77 5.37
N VAL A 146 -15.41 2.46 5.56
CA VAL A 146 -14.52 2.86 4.48
C VAL A 146 -13.12 2.31 4.78
N ILE A 147 -12.58 1.56 3.83
CA ILE A 147 -11.19 1.09 3.87
C ILE A 147 -10.40 1.89 2.86
N VAL A 148 -9.27 2.44 3.27
CA VAL A 148 -8.36 3.18 2.39
C VAL A 148 -6.96 2.61 2.48
N ALA A 149 -6.32 2.44 1.31
CA ALA A 149 -4.96 1.97 1.19
C ALA A 149 -4.15 2.80 0.19
N GLU A 150 -2.93 3.17 0.56
CA GLU A 150 -1.95 3.80 -0.34
C GLU A 150 -0.56 3.22 -0.08
N HIS A 151 0.37 3.45 -1.00
CA HIS A 151 1.77 3.13 -0.77
C HIS A 151 2.58 4.42 -0.60
N GLU A 152 3.50 4.48 0.38
CA GLU A 152 4.28 5.68 0.72
C GLU A 152 5.11 6.27 -0.44
N ARG A 153 5.53 5.40 -1.35
CA ARG A 153 6.22 5.73 -2.61
C ARG A 153 5.39 5.41 -3.85
N GLY A 154 4.10 5.22 -3.65
CA GLY A 154 3.09 5.15 -4.68
C GLY A 154 2.59 6.55 -5.00
N ASN A 155 1.70 6.64 -5.99
CA ASN A 155 1.03 7.89 -6.36
C ASN A 155 -0.49 7.72 -6.46
N THR A 156 -1.02 6.60 -5.96
CA THR A 156 -2.44 6.29 -6.03
C THR A 156 -2.88 5.70 -4.70
N ALA A 157 -3.96 6.24 -4.15
CA ALA A 157 -4.70 5.65 -3.05
C ALA A 157 -5.94 4.95 -3.60
N TYR A 158 -6.31 3.86 -2.96
CA TYR A 158 -7.50 3.07 -3.26
C TYR A 158 -8.41 3.08 -2.06
N ALA A 159 -9.71 3.08 -2.30
CA ALA A 159 -10.70 3.00 -1.24
C ALA A 159 -11.85 2.08 -1.64
N VAL A 160 -12.51 1.52 -0.65
CA VAL A 160 -13.80 0.83 -0.80
C VAL A 160 -14.75 1.36 0.26
N ASP A 161 -16.01 1.39 -0.10
CA ASP A 161 -17.15 1.81 0.73
C ASP A 161 -18.13 0.64 0.76
N SER A 162 -18.59 0.28 1.96
CA SER A 162 -19.59 -0.77 2.17
C SER A 162 -20.92 -0.48 1.46
N ASP A 163 -21.28 0.80 1.31
CA ASP A 163 -22.55 1.23 0.76
C ASP A 163 -22.56 1.23 -0.78
N VAL A 164 -21.38 1.10 -1.40
CA VAL A 164 -21.22 0.95 -2.85
C VAL A 164 -20.53 -0.39 -3.17
N PRO A 165 -21.27 -1.51 -3.12
CA PRO A 165 -20.68 -2.83 -3.28
C PRO A 165 -20.02 -3.01 -4.65
N ASN A 166 -18.97 -3.82 -4.70
CA ASN A 166 -18.20 -4.14 -5.90
C ASN A 166 -17.52 -2.94 -6.59
N SER A 167 -17.47 -1.77 -5.96
CA SER A 167 -16.77 -0.59 -6.48
C SER A 167 -15.49 -0.33 -5.70
N MET A 168 -14.37 -0.23 -6.42
CA MET A 168 -13.13 0.28 -5.85
C MET A 168 -12.90 1.69 -6.37
N PHE A 169 -12.72 2.62 -5.44
CA PHE A 169 -12.40 4.00 -5.72
C PHE A 169 -10.89 4.19 -5.79
N PHE A 170 -10.47 5.19 -6.55
CA PHE A 170 -9.09 5.61 -6.58
C PHE A 170 -8.98 7.13 -6.63
N VAL A 171 -7.85 7.61 -6.12
CA VAL A 171 -7.40 8.99 -6.26
C VAL A 171 -5.89 8.97 -6.48
N LYS A 172 -5.42 9.76 -7.45
CA LYS A 172 -4.02 9.85 -7.87
C LYS A 172 -3.44 11.22 -7.52
N ASN A 173 -2.25 11.23 -6.93
CA ASN A 173 -1.44 12.43 -6.77
C ASN A 173 0.04 12.15 -7.06
N ASP A 174 0.58 12.77 -8.10
CA ASP A 174 2.00 12.63 -8.45
C ASP A 174 2.94 13.44 -7.53
N THR A 175 2.39 14.32 -6.68
CA THR A 175 3.16 15.13 -5.71
C THR A 175 3.23 14.51 -4.31
N TRP A 176 2.48 13.43 -4.07
CA TRP A 176 2.59 12.69 -2.82
C TRP A 176 4.00 12.14 -2.64
N SER A 177 4.48 12.27 -1.41
CA SER A 177 5.85 11.95 -1.03
C SER A 177 5.89 11.08 0.23
N ALA A 178 6.87 10.20 0.33
CA ALA A 178 7.05 9.29 1.46
C ALA A 178 7.41 9.97 2.79
N ALA A 179 7.32 11.31 2.90
CA ALA A 179 7.86 12.09 4.00
C ALA A 179 7.06 12.00 5.32
N THR A 180 5.80 11.52 5.29
CA THR A 180 4.93 11.41 6.47
C THR A 180 4.57 9.96 6.76
N ALA A 181 4.36 9.57 8.02
CA ALA A 181 3.81 8.23 8.34
C ALA A 181 2.27 8.17 8.28
N ALA A 182 1.63 9.23 7.79
CA ALA A 182 0.18 9.35 7.70
C ALA A 182 -0.31 9.07 6.27
N LEU A 183 -1.61 8.76 6.13
CA LEU A 183 -2.26 8.78 4.82
C LEU A 183 -2.12 10.17 4.21
N GLN A 184 -1.81 10.22 2.91
CA GLN A 184 -1.68 11.46 2.15
C GLN A 184 -2.98 11.83 1.46
N CYS A 185 -3.81 10.82 1.15
CA CYS A 185 -5.19 11.05 0.75
C CYS A 185 -6.02 11.63 1.89
N THR A 186 -7.03 12.41 1.52
CA THR A 186 -8.06 12.87 2.45
C THR A 186 -9.13 11.80 2.59
N LEU A 187 -9.41 11.37 3.83
CA LEU A 187 -10.51 10.46 4.15
C LEU A 187 -11.83 11.25 4.21
N PRO A 188 -12.91 10.81 3.54
CA PRO A 188 -14.23 11.37 3.79
C PRO A 188 -14.75 10.96 5.18
N GLY A 189 -15.74 11.69 5.67
CA GLY A 189 -16.55 11.19 6.80
C GLY A 189 -17.40 10.01 6.36
N ILE A 190 -17.78 9.14 7.31
CA ILE A 190 -18.54 7.92 7.02
C ILE A 190 -19.97 8.08 7.54
N THR A 191 -20.95 7.82 6.69
CA THR A 191 -22.38 7.90 7.00
C THR A 191 -23.08 6.63 6.54
N ALA A 192 -23.67 5.88 7.47
CA ALA A 192 -24.32 4.61 7.14
C ALA A 192 -25.41 4.77 6.06
N GLY A 193 -25.35 3.91 5.03
CA GLY A 193 -26.33 3.87 3.94
C GLY A 193 -26.12 4.95 2.88
N VAL A 194 -24.98 5.64 2.87
CA VAL A 194 -24.67 6.73 1.94
C VAL A 194 -23.34 6.45 1.24
N ASP A 195 -23.27 6.76 -0.05
CA ASP A 195 -22.02 6.76 -0.78
C ASP A 195 -21.12 7.92 -0.29
N ASP A 196 -20.09 7.58 0.47
CA ASP A 196 -19.19 8.53 1.13
C ASP A 196 -17.99 8.92 0.24
N LEU A 197 -17.76 8.20 -0.86
CA LEU A 197 -16.58 8.37 -1.71
C LEU A 197 -16.90 9.10 -3.01
N THR A 198 -18.00 8.82 -3.70
CA THR A 198 -18.24 9.39 -5.02
C THR A 198 -18.28 10.93 -4.98
N GLY A 199 -17.33 11.55 -5.69
CA GLY A 199 -17.27 13.00 -5.81
C GLY A 199 -16.75 13.75 -4.58
N THR A 200 -16.34 13.05 -3.52
CA THR A 200 -15.69 13.67 -2.35
C THR A 200 -14.21 13.90 -2.60
N GLY A 201 -13.65 14.96 -2.03
CA GLY A 201 -12.25 15.36 -2.25
C GLY A 201 -11.28 14.38 -1.59
N GLY A 202 -10.48 13.68 -2.39
CA GLY A 202 -9.49 12.70 -1.93
C GLY A 202 -8.07 13.25 -1.81
N GLY A 203 -7.86 14.55 -2.08
CA GLY A 203 -6.55 15.19 -1.99
C GLY A 203 -5.60 14.87 -3.16
N GLY A 204 -6.15 14.42 -4.29
CA GLY A 204 -5.36 14.09 -5.47
C GLY A 204 -5.06 15.25 -6.42
N ALA A 205 -4.07 15.02 -7.28
CA ALA A 205 -3.69 15.88 -8.39
C ALA A 205 -3.11 14.99 -9.52
N PRO A 206 -3.82 14.77 -10.65
CA PRO A 206 -4.92 15.58 -11.19
C PRO A 206 -6.34 15.17 -10.78
N THR A 207 -6.55 13.98 -10.21
CA THR A 207 -7.88 13.53 -9.77
C THR A 207 -8.17 14.13 -8.40
N VAL A 208 -8.88 15.25 -8.32
CA VAL A 208 -9.15 15.91 -7.03
C VAL A 208 -10.05 15.06 -6.13
N ASN A 209 -11.04 14.41 -6.75
CA ASN A 209 -12.04 13.62 -6.07
C ASN A 209 -11.77 12.13 -6.20
N TRP A 210 -12.32 11.35 -5.28
CA TRP A 210 -12.42 9.89 -5.41
C TRP A 210 -13.30 9.54 -6.60
N THR A 211 -12.79 8.63 -7.44
CA THR A 211 -13.47 8.18 -8.65
C THR A 211 -13.47 6.65 -8.69
N ILE A 212 -14.55 6.05 -9.19
CA ILE A 212 -14.64 4.60 -9.42
C ILE A 212 -13.60 4.18 -10.47
N LYS A 213 -12.87 3.10 -10.17
CA LYS A 213 -11.83 2.54 -11.04
C LYS A 213 -12.39 1.67 -12.17
#